data_AF-A0A8S3TZ10-F1
#
_entry.id   AF-A0A8S3TZ10-F1
#
_cell.length_a   1.000
_cell.length_b   1.000
_cell.length_c   1.000
_cell.angle_alpha   90.00
_cell.angle_beta   90.00
_cell.angle_gamma   90.00
#
_symmetry.space_group_name_H-M   'P 1'
#
loop_
_entity.id
_entity.type
_entity.pdbx_description
1 polymer ?
#
loop_
_entity_poly.entity_id
_entity_poly.type
_entity_poly.pdbx_seq_one_letter_code
_entity_poly.pdbx_strand_id
1 'polypeptide(L)'
;MMEARFGAYNLQMPMVVCVVGTGKAWKLSEVSLMISKQGDMATVVKMQKKDSGAYDKVLECVKNYLLPETAKQRKVREKLAKLQAKQDKLKLEDMENELRQQGDNRFSFQEEVELIQRKFLRHISKMIRGDESELPKLLVLDFVTVDEDDNAQNVIDDMGSQGSLGGGFSSVNLFSKRPKSSKPKRKQIKDDWQEEQFCIRALCEDEQGWHLVGNPLSLTNLKKDEIMKTLKETAPYLARIYAILKQSSVSMNCLSSSLKGELFMDFIRKEGIDTKNFSDAYKTIHRIVAEHDDYEQFINQLNRCYLQTGKISWLCTTHQDRTGITLLPPGTVSMHSSGYTVLYDEDIMLSDFLKASKDYLKWKDEDFLLARRQSKARLVKRDSALKEAKKESLPKVEERKKEPEKNYAEKPKEKQPENKSQNRSSPQKTAPASRINGNEQNQTSVQRPAPASTVNRNGLKQADVKGSNPSVVVNENCR
;
A
#
# COMPACT_ATOMS: atom_id res chain seq x y z
N MET A 1 -17.46 -74.15 -38.10
CA MET A 1 -17.95 -72.76 -37.86
C MET A 1 -18.08 -72.47 -36.36
N MET A 2 -18.56 -73.43 -35.57
CA MET A 2 -18.63 -73.34 -34.09
C MET A 2 -17.27 -73.07 -33.44
N GLU A 3 -16.19 -73.57 -34.04
CA GLU A 3 -14.81 -73.44 -33.56
C GLU A 3 -14.31 -72.00 -33.69
N ALA A 4 -14.63 -71.31 -34.78
CA ALA A 4 -14.29 -69.91 -34.99
C ALA A 4 -15.05 -68.99 -34.01
N ARG A 5 -16.35 -69.28 -33.79
CA ARG A 5 -17.15 -68.61 -32.75
C ARG A 5 -16.55 -68.82 -31.36
N PHE A 6 -16.18 -70.06 -31.04
CA PHE A 6 -15.63 -70.42 -29.75
C PHE A 6 -14.26 -69.77 -29.51
N GLY A 7 -13.36 -69.83 -30.50
CA GLY A 7 -12.05 -69.18 -30.44
C GLY A 7 -12.14 -67.65 -30.31
N ALA A 8 -13.05 -67.03 -31.06
CA ALA A 8 -13.26 -65.58 -31.04
C ALA A 8 -13.93 -65.11 -29.74
N TYR A 9 -15.11 -65.64 -29.41
CA TYR A 9 -15.92 -65.09 -28.33
C TYR A 9 -15.60 -65.67 -26.95
N ASN A 10 -15.34 -66.97 -26.87
CA ASN A 10 -15.15 -67.63 -25.57
C ASN A 10 -13.69 -67.62 -25.12
N LEU A 11 -12.75 -67.87 -26.03
CA LEU A 11 -11.33 -67.94 -25.67
C LEU A 11 -10.59 -66.61 -25.89
N GLN A 12 -11.18 -65.65 -26.60
CA GLN A 12 -10.57 -64.36 -26.95
C GLN A 12 -9.13 -64.50 -27.49
N MET A 13 -8.87 -65.58 -28.25
CA MET A 13 -7.53 -65.85 -28.76
C MET A 13 -7.25 -64.95 -29.97
N PRO A 14 -6.00 -64.46 -30.12
CA PRO A 14 -5.62 -63.75 -31.33
C PRO A 14 -5.76 -64.68 -32.54
N MET A 15 -6.48 -64.24 -33.57
CA MET A 15 -6.76 -65.04 -34.76
C MET A 15 -6.09 -64.44 -35.99
N VAL A 16 -5.40 -65.28 -36.75
CA VAL A 16 -4.92 -64.92 -38.09
C VAL A 16 -5.82 -65.61 -39.10
N VAL A 17 -6.54 -64.83 -39.91
CA VAL A 17 -7.54 -65.36 -40.84
C VAL A 17 -7.05 -65.18 -42.27
N CYS A 18 -6.71 -66.29 -42.90
CA CYS A 18 -6.21 -66.34 -44.25
C CYS A 18 -7.38 -66.52 -45.23
N VAL A 19 -7.66 -65.49 -46.03
CA VAL A 19 -8.72 -65.53 -47.04
C VAL A 19 -8.17 -66.10 -48.34
N VAL A 20 -8.64 -67.28 -48.72
CA VAL A 20 -8.29 -67.98 -49.97
C VAL A 20 -9.42 -67.90 -51.01
N GLY A 21 -9.06 -67.95 -52.30
CA GLY A 21 -10.00 -67.85 -53.43
C GLY A 21 -10.20 -66.42 -53.98
N THR A 22 -10.93 -66.24 -55.08
CA THR A 22 -11.06 -64.94 -55.78
C THR A 22 -12.37 -64.18 -55.47
N GLY A 23 -13.30 -64.81 -54.76
CA GLY A 23 -14.63 -64.25 -54.49
C GLY A 23 -14.67 -63.19 -53.37
N LYS A 24 -15.59 -62.23 -53.48
CA LYS A 24 -15.91 -61.26 -52.41
C LYS A 24 -16.93 -61.78 -51.39
N ALA A 25 -17.51 -62.96 -51.64
CA ALA A 25 -18.56 -63.55 -50.80
C ALA A 25 -18.14 -63.74 -49.33
N TRP A 26 -16.85 -63.95 -49.07
CA TRP A 26 -16.33 -64.09 -47.72
C TRP A 26 -16.61 -62.86 -46.83
N LYS A 27 -16.67 -61.65 -47.40
CA LYS A 27 -16.95 -60.42 -46.64
C LYS A 27 -18.34 -60.42 -45.98
N LEU A 28 -19.28 -61.10 -46.61
CA LEU A 28 -20.65 -61.29 -46.13
C LEU A 28 -20.79 -62.57 -45.30
N SER A 29 -19.73 -63.39 -45.22
CA SER A 29 -19.74 -64.57 -44.38
C SER A 29 -19.77 -64.17 -42.91
N GLU A 30 -20.41 -65.02 -42.12
CA GLU A 30 -20.49 -64.84 -40.68
C GLU A 30 -19.10 -64.71 -40.04
N VAL A 31 -18.10 -65.45 -40.54
CA VAL A 31 -16.72 -65.40 -40.06
C VAL A 31 -16.12 -64.00 -40.23
N SER A 32 -16.36 -63.35 -41.37
CA SER A 32 -15.91 -61.96 -41.59
C SER A 32 -16.56 -60.97 -40.63
N LEU A 33 -17.87 -61.11 -40.38
CA LEU A 33 -18.58 -60.27 -39.43
C LEU A 33 -18.07 -60.46 -38.00
N MET A 34 -17.75 -61.70 -37.60
CA MET A 34 -17.17 -62.00 -36.29
C MET A 34 -15.78 -61.37 -36.13
N ILE A 35 -14.91 -61.54 -37.12
CA ILE A 35 -13.56 -60.97 -37.10
C ILE A 35 -13.60 -59.45 -37.03
N SER A 36 -14.49 -58.82 -37.82
CA SER A 36 -14.64 -57.35 -37.81
C SER A 36 -15.07 -56.80 -36.44
N LYS A 37 -15.81 -57.58 -35.65
CA LYS A 37 -16.23 -57.18 -34.28
C LYS A 37 -15.10 -57.29 -33.25
N GLN A 38 -14.11 -58.14 -33.49
CA GLN A 38 -12.99 -58.34 -32.55
C GLN A 38 -11.89 -57.26 -32.65
N GLY A 39 -11.93 -56.39 -33.65
CA GLY A 39 -10.96 -55.31 -33.82
C GLY A 39 -9.53 -55.82 -33.92
N ASP A 40 -8.63 -55.26 -33.11
CA ASP A 40 -7.18 -55.48 -33.16
C ASP A 40 -6.73 -56.92 -32.83
N MET A 41 -7.64 -57.78 -32.35
CA MET A 41 -7.33 -59.17 -31.99
C MET A 41 -7.40 -60.14 -33.18
N ALA A 42 -7.93 -59.71 -34.32
CA ALA A 42 -8.04 -60.57 -35.50
C ALA A 42 -7.42 -59.91 -36.73
N THR A 43 -6.36 -60.52 -37.26
CA THR A 43 -5.66 -60.02 -38.45
C THR A 43 -6.09 -60.80 -39.68
N VAL A 44 -6.63 -60.10 -40.69
CA VAL A 44 -7.05 -60.72 -41.96
C VAL A 44 -5.92 -60.62 -42.99
N VAL A 45 -5.42 -61.76 -43.43
CA VAL A 45 -4.43 -61.86 -44.51
C VAL A 45 -5.10 -62.34 -45.79
N LYS A 46 -5.07 -61.50 -46.82
CA LYS A 46 -5.71 -61.81 -48.12
C LYS A 46 -4.72 -62.55 -49.01
N MET A 47 -4.96 -63.84 -49.24
CA MET A 47 -4.18 -64.68 -50.16
C MET A 47 -4.81 -64.76 -51.57
N GLN A 48 -5.81 -63.92 -51.84
CA GLN A 48 -6.64 -63.95 -53.05
C GLN A 48 -5.91 -63.46 -54.32
N LYS A 49 -4.86 -62.65 -54.15
CA LYS A 49 -3.99 -62.17 -55.24
C LYS A 49 -2.69 -62.97 -55.19
N LYS A 50 -2.00 -63.13 -56.34
CA LYS A 50 -0.60 -63.63 -56.40
C LYS A 50 0.37 -62.60 -55.77
N ASP A 51 0.10 -62.21 -54.53
CA ASP A 51 0.95 -61.36 -53.71
C ASP A 51 1.95 -62.29 -53.03
N SER A 52 3.20 -62.29 -53.50
CA SER A 52 4.25 -63.17 -52.96
C SER A 52 4.51 -62.90 -51.48
N GLY A 53 4.19 -61.69 -50.98
CA GLY A 53 4.37 -61.30 -49.58
C GLY A 53 3.23 -61.72 -48.64
N ALA A 54 2.19 -62.41 -49.12
CA ALA A 54 1.10 -62.85 -48.25
C ALA A 54 1.56 -63.89 -47.22
N TYR A 55 2.48 -64.78 -47.61
CA TYR A 55 3.05 -65.81 -46.72
C TYR A 55 3.94 -65.19 -45.64
N ASP A 56 4.74 -64.19 -45.99
CA ASP A 56 5.59 -63.48 -45.03
C ASP A 56 4.75 -62.73 -43.99
N LYS A 57 3.64 -62.11 -44.42
CA LYS A 57 2.69 -61.46 -43.50
C LYS A 57 2.06 -62.45 -42.52
N VAL A 58 1.68 -63.67 -42.96
CA VAL A 58 1.20 -64.70 -42.04
C VAL A 58 2.29 -65.07 -41.05
N LEU A 59 3.51 -65.31 -41.53
CA LEU A 59 4.64 -65.67 -40.68
C LEU A 59 4.95 -64.58 -39.65
N GLU A 60 4.89 -63.31 -40.04
CA GLU A 60 5.05 -62.16 -39.15
C GLU A 60 3.95 -62.11 -38.08
N CYS A 61 2.68 -62.24 -38.48
CA CYS A 61 1.57 -62.30 -37.53
C CYS A 61 1.74 -63.46 -36.54
N VAL A 62 2.08 -64.66 -37.03
CA VAL A 62 2.28 -65.84 -36.20
C VAL A 62 3.44 -65.64 -35.22
N LYS A 63 4.56 -65.07 -35.66
CA LYS A 63 5.68 -64.71 -34.77
C LYS A 63 5.28 -63.69 -33.71
N ASN A 64 4.50 -62.68 -34.08
CA ASN A 64 4.03 -61.65 -33.16
C ASN A 64 3.05 -62.16 -32.10
N TYR A 65 2.25 -63.19 -32.42
CA TYR A 65 1.23 -63.73 -31.51
C TYR A 65 1.65 -65.00 -30.75
N LEU A 66 2.53 -65.84 -31.30
CA LEU A 66 2.96 -67.09 -30.65
C LEU A 66 4.24 -66.96 -29.82
N LEU A 67 5.09 -65.95 -30.05
CA LEU A 67 6.31 -65.76 -29.26
C LEU A 67 6.00 -64.93 -28.00
N PRO A 68 6.01 -65.53 -26.78
CA PRO A 68 5.57 -64.87 -25.54
C PRO A 68 6.45 -63.69 -25.09
N GLU A 69 7.62 -63.54 -25.70
CA GLU A 69 8.69 -62.64 -25.27
C GLU A 69 8.38 -61.17 -25.63
N THR A 70 7.68 -60.91 -26.73
CA THR A 70 7.29 -59.56 -27.17
C THR A 70 5.99 -59.07 -26.52
N ALA A 71 5.03 -59.95 -26.25
CA ALA A 71 3.75 -59.60 -25.61
C ALA A 71 3.90 -59.26 -24.11
N LYS A 72 4.79 -59.95 -23.39
CA LYS A 72 5.12 -59.62 -21.98
C LYS A 72 5.86 -58.29 -21.88
N GLN A 73 6.82 -58.02 -22.76
CA GLN A 73 7.55 -56.75 -22.78
C GLN A 73 6.64 -55.55 -23.10
N ARG A 74 5.66 -55.72 -24.01
CA ARG A 74 4.70 -54.64 -24.33
C ARG A 74 3.78 -54.29 -23.17
N LYS A 75 3.26 -55.30 -22.44
CA LYS A 75 2.43 -55.07 -21.24
C LYS A 75 3.22 -54.42 -20.09
N VAL A 76 4.50 -54.74 -19.94
CA VAL A 76 5.39 -54.10 -18.96
C VAL A 76 5.66 -52.64 -19.34
N ARG A 77 5.94 -52.37 -20.62
CA ARG A 77 6.19 -51.00 -21.12
C ARG A 77 4.96 -50.10 -21.02
N GLU A 78 3.77 -50.62 -21.30
CA GLU A 78 2.52 -49.88 -21.17
C GLU A 78 2.17 -49.58 -19.70
N LYS A 79 2.43 -50.52 -18.79
CA LYS A 79 2.29 -50.28 -17.34
C LYS A 79 3.26 -49.21 -16.83
N LEU A 80 4.52 -49.25 -17.29
CA LEU A 80 5.53 -48.23 -16.97
C LEU A 80 5.12 -46.85 -17.48
N ALA A 81 4.65 -46.75 -18.73
CA ALA A 81 4.17 -45.49 -19.30
C ALA A 81 2.95 -44.91 -18.54
N LYS A 82 2.01 -45.77 -18.12
CA LYS A 82 0.85 -45.33 -17.32
C LYS A 82 1.24 -44.88 -15.90
N LEU A 83 2.25 -45.51 -15.30
CA LEU A 83 2.78 -45.09 -14.00
C LEU A 83 3.52 -43.74 -14.09
N GLN A 84 4.33 -43.55 -15.14
CA GLN A 84 4.99 -42.26 -15.40
C GLN A 84 3.98 -41.15 -15.64
N ALA A 85 2.98 -41.37 -16.51
CA ALA A 85 1.93 -40.37 -16.76
C ALA A 85 1.10 -40.02 -15.51
N LYS A 86 0.85 -40.98 -14.61
CA LYS A 86 0.20 -40.71 -13.31
C LYS A 86 1.11 -39.90 -12.38
N GLN A 87 2.40 -40.20 -12.35
CA GLN A 87 3.37 -39.48 -11.53
C GLN A 87 3.56 -38.05 -12.02
N ASP A 88 3.59 -37.83 -13.33
CA ASP A 88 3.71 -36.50 -13.93
C ASP A 88 2.45 -35.67 -13.69
N LYS A 89 1.26 -36.28 -13.77
CA LYS A 89 -0.01 -35.61 -13.44
C LYS A 89 -0.09 -35.20 -11.97
N LEU A 90 0.37 -36.05 -11.05
CA LEU A 90 0.43 -35.74 -9.62
C LEU A 90 1.38 -34.57 -9.34
N LYS A 91 2.58 -34.59 -9.94
CA LYS A 91 3.54 -33.48 -9.81
C LYS A 91 3.01 -32.16 -10.37
N LEU A 92 2.25 -32.21 -11.46
CA LEU A 92 1.66 -31.01 -12.04
C LEU A 92 0.55 -30.42 -11.14
N GLU A 93 -0.30 -31.28 -10.57
CA GLU A 93 -1.34 -30.90 -9.61
C GLU A 93 -0.74 -30.36 -8.31
N ASP A 94 0.33 -30.98 -7.80
CA ASP A 94 1.05 -30.50 -6.61
C ASP A 94 1.69 -29.11 -6.87
N MET A 95 2.34 -28.92 -8.02
CA MET A 95 2.95 -27.64 -8.42
C MET A 95 1.89 -26.53 -8.60
N GLU A 96 0.72 -26.86 -9.17
CA GLU A 96 -0.38 -25.90 -9.31
C GLU A 96 -0.98 -25.52 -7.96
N ASN A 97 -1.12 -26.48 -7.03
CA ASN A 97 -1.60 -26.20 -5.68
C ASN A 97 -0.61 -25.34 -4.87
N GLU A 98 0.70 -25.56 -5.02
CA GLU A 98 1.73 -24.70 -4.40
C GLU A 98 1.66 -23.26 -4.93
N LEU A 99 1.51 -23.09 -6.26
CA LEU A 99 1.35 -21.77 -6.87
C LEU A 99 0.09 -21.04 -6.38
N ARG A 100 -1.03 -21.75 -6.21
CA ARG A 100 -2.27 -21.19 -5.65
C ARG A 100 -2.11 -20.79 -4.19
N GLN A 101 -1.50 -21.65 -3.36
CA GLN A 101 -1.23 -21.34 -1.96
C GLN A 101 -0.27 -20.15 -1.77
N GLN A 102 0.73 -20.01 -2.65
CA GLN A 102 1.60 -18.82 -2.64
C GLN A 102 0.85 -17.53 -2.98
N GLY A 103 -0.13 -17.60 -3.89
CA GLY A 103 -1.01 -16.48 -4.20
C GLY A 103 -1.85 -16.06 -2.99
N ASP A 104 -2.54 -17.01 -2.36
CA ASP A 104 -3.44 -16.74 -1.22
C ASP A 104 -2.66 -16.17 -0.02
N ASN A 105 -1.47 -16.69 0.27
CA ASN A 105 -0.61 -16.17 1.33
C ASN A 105 -0.09 -14.76 1.06
N ARG A 106 0.08 -14.39 -0.21
CA ARG A 106 0.49 -13.03 -0.58
C ARG A 106 -0.64 -12.03 -0.36
N PHE A 107 -1.87 -12.40 -0.68
CA PHE A 107 -3.04 -11.54 -0.45
C PHE A 107 -3.32 -11.35 1.04
N SER A 108 -3.26 -12.42 1.85
CA SER A 108 -3.45 -12.30 3.29
C SER A 108 -2.38 -11.44 3.94
N PHE A 109 -1.11 -11.62 3.56
CA PHE A 109 -0.01 -10.78 4.04
C PHE A 109 -0.19 -9.31 3.66
N GLN A 110 -0.59 -9.04 2.40
CA GLN A 110 -0.86 -7.67 1.96
C GLN A 110 -1.98 -7.02 2.79
N GLU A 111 -3.08 -7.74 3.03
CA GLU A 111 -4.19 -7.25 3.86
C GLU A 111 -3.73 -6.93 5.29
N GLU A 112 -2.88 -7.77 5.89
CA GLU A 112 -2.31 -7.51 7.22
C GLU A 112 -1.47 -6.22 7.24
N VAL A 113 -0.63 -6.01 6.23
CA VAL A 113 0.18 -4.78 6.10
C VAL A 113 -0.72 -3.55 5.97
N GLU A 114 -1.76 -3.60 5.12
CA GLU A 114 -2.72 -2.52 4.98
C GLU A 114 -3.50 -2.25 6.28
N LEU A 115 -3.86 -3.30 7.03
CA LEU A 115 -4.50 -3.16 8.33
C LEU A 115 -3.60 -2.46 9.35
N ILE A 116 -2.29 -2.79 9.36
CA ILE A 116 -1.29 -2.11 10.20
C ILE A 116 -1.15 -0.64 9.79
N GLN A 117 -1.07 -0.36 8.49
CA GLN A 117 -1.06 1.00 7.95
C GLN A 117 -2.28 1.82 8.42
N ARG A 118 -3.50 1.27 8.27
CA ARG A 118 -4.75 1.91 8.74
C ARG A 118 -4.77 2.11 10.26
N LYS A 119 -4.21 1.19 11.05
CA LYS A 119 -4.07 1.34 12.52
C LYS A 119 -3.08 2.45 12.87
N PHE A 120 -1.95 2.53 12.16
CA PHE A 120 -0.93 3.56 12.38
C PHE A 120 -1.46 4.96 12.04
N LEU A 121 -2.11 5.13 10.89
CA LEU A 121 -2.70 6.41 10.49
C LEU A 121 -3.81 6.87 11.46
N ARG A 122 -4.62 5.93 11.98
CA ARG A 122 -5.59 6.22 13.05
C ARG A 122 -4.92 6.67 14.35
N HIS A 123 -3.80 6.05 14.73
CA HIS A 123 -3.04 6.43 15.90
C HIS A 123 -2.51 7.86 15.77
N ILE A 124 -1.92 8.20 14.62
CA ILE A 124 -1.49 9.57 14.29
C ILE A 124 -2.66 10.55 14.35
N SER A 125 -3.77 10.23 13.68
CA SER A 125 -4.96 11.10 13.63
C SER A 125 -5.57 11.34 15.02
N LYS A 126 -5.47 10.38 15.95
CA LYS A 126 -5.95 10.54 17.33
C LYS A 126 -5.03 11.44 18.17
N MET A 127 -3.73 11.43 17.85
CA MET A 127 -2.70 12.20 18.54
C MET A 127 -2.72 13.67 18.13
N ILE A 128 -2.89 13.94 16.83
CA ILE A 128 -3.03 15.29 16.30
C ILE A 128 -4.45 15.77 16.61
N ARG A 129 -4.59 16.49 17.71
CA ARG A 129 -5.85 17.16 18.07
C ARG A 129 -5.77 18.60 17.60
N GLY A 130 -6.52 18.96 16.56
CA GLY A 130 -6.70 20.35 16.11
C GLY A 130 -6.42 20.58 14.63
N ASP A 131 -6.42 21.86 14.24
CA ASP A 131 -6.26 22.36 12.87
C ASP A 131 -4.82 22.25 12.32
N GLU A 132 -3.90 21.55 12.99
CA GLU A 132 -2.57 21.14 12.48
C GLU A 132 -2.65 20.23 11.21
N SER A 133 -3.82 20.14 10.57
CA SER A 133 -4.19 19.29 9.42
C SER A 133 -3.75 19.81 8.05
N GLU A 134 -2.99 20.90 8.00
CA GLU A 134 -2.54 21.52 6.74
C GLU A 134 -1.36 20.78 6.10
N LEU A 135 -0.81 19.78 6.80
CA LEU A 135 0.29 18.95 6.32
C LEU A 135 -0.15 17.50 6.10
N PRO A 136 0.41 16.81 5.08
CA PRO A 136 0.37 15.35 4.97
C PRO A 136 0.86 14.71 6.26
N LYS A 137 0.11 13.74 6.78
CA LYS A 137 0.40 13.09 8.07
C LYS A 137 1.55 12.09 7.98
N LEU A 138 1.86 11.63 6.77
CA LEU A 138 2.86 10.60 6.52
C LEU A 138 4.07 11.22 5.81
N LEU A 139 5.10 11.50 6.60
CA LEU A 139 6.37 12.04 6.14
C LEU A 139 7.48 11.05 6.50
N VAL A 140 8.46 10.87 5.63
CA VAL A 140 9.58 9.95 5.86
C VAL A 140 10.88 10.56 5.40
N LEU A 141 12.00 10.13 5.99
CA LEU A 141 13.33 10.50 5.53
C LEU A 141 13.88 9.44 4.57
N ASP A 142 14.54 9.87 3.51
CA ASP A 142 15.15 8.98 2.53
C ASP A 142 16.50 9.51 2.08
N PHE A 143 17.31 8.66 1.45
CA PHE A 143 18.52 9.10 0.78
C PHE A 143 18.17 9.72 -0.57
N VAL A 144 18.85 10.79 -0.94
CA VAL A 144 18.75 11.40 -2.27
C VAL A 144 19.38 10.44 -3.28
N THR A 145 18.68 10.09 -4.35
CA THR A 145 19.31 9.47 -5.52
C THR A 145 20.14 10.55 -6.19
N VAL A 146 21.46 10.46 -6.06
CA VAL A 146 22.34 11.19 -6.97
C VAL A 146 22.27 10.42 -8.28
N ASP A 147 21.33 10.80 -9.15
CA ASP A 147 21.33 10.31 -10.52
C ASP A 147 22.62 10.86 -11.15
N GLU A 148 23.65 10.00 -11.27
CA GLU A 148 24.98 10.38 -11.75
C GLU A 148 24.97 10.95 -13.18
N ASP A 149 23.83 10.93 -13.87
CA ASP A 149 23.65 11.35 -15.25
C ASP A 149 23.43 12.87 -15.42
N ASP A 150 22.90 13.60 -14.43
CA ASP A 150 22.67 15.06 -14.57
C ASP A 150 23.94 15.91 -14.44
N ASN A 151 25.03 15.32 -13.92
CA ASN A 151 26.33 15.99 -13.83
C ASN A 151 27.17 15.87 -15.12
N ALA A 152 26.70 15.12 -16.12
CA ALA A 152 27.37 14.98 -17.41
C ALA A 152 26.98 16.08 -18.41
N GLN A 153 25.86 16.78 -18.21
CA GLN A 153 25.34 17.77 -19.18
C GLN A 153 25.76 19.22 -18.92
N ASN A 154 26.28 19.57 -17.75
CA ASN A 154 26.64 20.96 -17.40
C ASN A 154 28.11 21.35 -17.69
N VAL A 155 28.84 20.57 -18.52
CA VAL A 155 30.25 20.87 -18.90
C VAL A 155 30.41 21.17 -20.39
N ILE A 156 29.31 21.27 -21.17
CA ILE A 156 29.38 21.61 -22.61
C ILE A 156 28.50 22.82 -22.90
N ASP A 157 28.83 23.97 -22.31
CA ASP A 157 28.31 25.27 -22.74
C ASP A 157 29.35 26.37 -22.48
N ASP A 158 30.57 26.19 -23.01
CA ASP A 158 31.46 27.32 -23.31
C ASP A 158 32.55 26.95 -24.32
N MET A 159 32.16 26.83 -25.59
CA MET A 159 33.01 27.22 -26.72
C MET A 159 32.19 27.15 -28.01
N GLY A 160 31.83 28.33 -28.51
CA GLY A 160 31.03 28.47 -29.72
C GLY A 160 31.71 27.91 -30.97
N SER A 161 30.89 27.57 -31.97
CA SER A 161 31.25 27.86 -33.36
C SER A 161 30.02 27.79 -34.25
N GLN A 162 30.03 28.69 -35.22
CA GLN A 162 29.02 28.94 -36.23
C GLN A 162 28.77 27.75 -37.15
N GLY A 163 27.51 27.60 -37.57
CA GLY A 163 27.13 27.25 -38.94
C GLY A 163 27.31 25.79 -39.38
N SER A 164 26.20 25.13 -39.73
CA SER A 164 25.98 24.63 -41.10
C SER A 164 24.62 23.96 -41.20
N LEU A 165 23.83 24.42 -42.18
CA LEU A 165 22.69 23.71 -42.75
C LEU A 165 23.18 22.42 -43.45
N GLY A 166 22.35 21.38 -43.48
CA GLY A 166 22.53 20.27 -44.42
C GLY A 166 22.08 18.91 -43.86
N GLY A 167 20.96 18.39 -44.38
CA GLY A 167 20.47 17.05 -44.07
C GLY A 167 21.31 15.93 -44.69
N GLY A 168 21.01 14.70 -44.29
CA GLY A 168 21.59 13.51 -44.91
C GLY A 168 21.36 12.26 -44.09
N PHE A 169 20.45 11.42 -44.58
CA PHE A 169 20.32 10.02 -44.17
C PHE A 169 21.63 9.25 -44.39
N SER A 170 21.84 8.26 -43.51
CA SER A 170 22.33 6.91 -43.83
C SER A 170 23.68 6.46 -43.27
N SER A 171 23.61 5.24 -42.72
CA SER A 171 24.61 4.17 -42.73
C SER A 171 25.66 4.11 -41.61
N VAL A 172 25.45 3.09 -40.77
CA VAL A 172 26.42 2.12 -40.26
C VAL A 172 27.89 2.38 -40.62
N ASN A 173 28.70 2.60 -39.59
CA ASN A 173 30.08 2.11 -39.58
C ASN A 173 30.41 1.44 -38.25
N LEU A 174 30.57 0.13 -38.35
CA LEU A 174 31.25 -0.75 -37.43
C LEU A 174 32.74 -0.35 -37.28
N PHE A 175 33.30 -0.73 -36.13
CA PHE A 175 34.74 -0.82 -35.83
C PHE A 175 35.54 0.49 -35.76
N SER A 176 35.66 1.05 -34.54
CA SER A 176 36.88 1.77 -34.16
C SER A 176 37.16 1.69 -32.66
N LYS A 177 38.25 0.98 -32.34
CA LYS A 177 39.19 1.20 -31.24
C LYS A 177 38.63 1.27 -29.81
N ARG A 178 38.54 0.08 -29.23
CA ARG A 178 38.53 -0.24 -27.79
C ARG A 178 39.62 0.56 -27.05
N PRO A 179 39.28 1.55 -26.20
CA PRO A 179 40.24 2.15 -25.27
C PRO A 179 40.66 1.09 -24.26
N LYS A 180 41.96 0.99 -24.00
CA LYS A 180 42.53 0.10 -22.98
C LYS A 180 41.91 0.47 -21.63
N SER A 181 41.15 -0.47 -21.07
CA SER A 181 40.55 -0.40 -19.75
C SER A 181 41.64 -0.20 -18.68
N SER A 182 41.89 1.04 -18.29
CA SER A 182 42.46 1.33 -16.98
C SER A 182 41.45 0.83 -15.95
N LYS A 183 41.79 -0.27 -15.28
CA LYS A 183 40.98 -0.80 -14.17
C LYS A 183 40.67 0.36 -13.22
N PRO A 184 39.40 0.73 -13.00
CA PRO A 184 39.08 1.75 -12.02
C PRO A 184 39.60 1.25 -10.68
N LYS A 185 40.51 2.02 -10.07
CA LYS A 185 40.96 1.76 -8.71
C LYS A 185 39.70 1.78 -7.85
N ARG A 186 39.26 0.60 -7.42
CA ARG A 186 38.14 0.38 -6.51
C ARG A 186 38.51 1.08 -5.21
N LYS A 187 38.17 2.37 -5.11
CA LYS A 187 38.30 3.13 -3.86
C LYS A 187 37.54 2.31 -2.83
N GLN A 188 38.18 1.98 -1.71
CA GLN A 188 37.49 1.43 -0.56
C GLN A 188 36.43 2.47 -0.18
N ILE A 189 35.19 2.21 -0.55
CA ILE A 189 34.05 3.00 -0.16
C ILE A 189 33.97 2.80 1.35
N LYS A 190 34.23 3.87 2.12
CA LYS A 190 33.85 3.88 3.52
C LYS A 190 32.32 3.83 3.53
N ASP A 191 31.77 2.73 4.02
CA ASP A 191 30.33 2.50 4.12
C ASP A 191 29.74 3.29 5.30
N ASP A 192 29.92 4.61 5.29
CA ASP A 192 29.31 5.51 6.27
C ASP A 192 28.06 6.15 5.66
N TRP A 193 26.90 5.79 6.21
CA TRP A 193 25.62 6.36 5.78
C TRP A 193 25.50 7.85 6.12
N GLN A 194 26.34 8.37 7.02
CA GLN A 194 26.35 9.79 7.41
C GLN A 194 26.87 10.73 6.31
N GLU A 195 27.50 10.18 5.26
CA GLU A 195 27.93 10.96 4.10
C GLU A 195 26.81 11.15 3.07
N GLU A 196 25.71 10.40 3.19
CA GLU A 196 24.57 10.49 2.27
C GLU A 196 23.81 11.81 2.45
N GLN A 197 23.23 12.28 1.36
CA GLN A 197 22.30 13.41 1.39
C GLN A 197 20.90 12.91 1.76
N PHE A 198 20.25 13.64 2.66
CA PHE A 198 18.92 13.30 3.14
C PHE A 198 17.85 14.14 2.46
N CYS A 199 16.67 13.55 2.29
CA CYS A 199 15.48 14.25 1.86
C CYS A 199 14.25 13.78 2.64
N ILE A 200 13.22 14.62 2.68
CA ILE A 200 11.90 14.24 3.19
C ILE A 200 11.00 13.89 2.00
N ARG A 201 10.29 12.77 2.10
CA ARG A 201 9.27 12.36 1.14
C ARG A 201 7.91 12.29 1.82
N ALA A 202 6.86 12.63 1.07
CA ALA A 202 5.48 12.45 1.51
C ALA A 202 4.91 11.15 0.95
N LEU A 203 4.01 10.52 1.71
CA LEU A 203 3.29 9.31 1.31
C LEU A 203 1.81 9.61 1.09
N CYS A 204 1.22 9.01 0.06
CA CYS A 204 -0.23 9.02 -0.14
C CYS A 204 -0.94 8.28 1.01
N GLU A 205 -1.98 8.89 1.59
CA GLU A 205 -2.76 8.36 2.71
C GLU A 205 -3.94 7.48 2.28
N ASP A 206 -3.82 6.77 1.15
CA ASP A 206 -4.89 5.90 0.67
C ASP A 206 -5.00 4.63 1.53
N GLU A 207 -6.23 4.16 1.79
CA GLU A 207 -6.48 3.02 2.68
C GLU A 207 -6.10 1.66 2.04
N GLN A 208 -5.86 1.62 0.72
CA GLN A 208 -5.44 0.43 -0.04
C GLN A 208 -3.91 0.31 -0.20
N GLY A 209 -3.15 1.19 0.43
CA GLY A 209 -1.69 1.11 0.40
C GLY A 209 -1.03 2.47 0.24
N TRP A 210 0.06 2.66 0.98
CA TRP A 210 0.90 3.85 0.87
C TRP A 210 1.84 3.74 -0.32
N HIS A 211 2.15 4.88 -0.94
CA HIS A 211 3.20 5.01 -1.96
C HIS A 211 3.78 6.42 -1.91
N LEU A 212 5.02 6.57 -2.39
CA LEU A 212 5.71 7.86 -2.45
C LEU A 212 5.09 8.74 -3.54
N VAL A 213 5.00 10.05 -3.25
CA VAL A 213 4.41 11.01 -4.18
C VAL A 213 5.42 12.11 -4.49
N GLY A 214 5.57 12.37 -5.79
CA GLY A 214 6.29 13.50 -6.38
C GLY A 214 7.75 13.66 -5.95
N ASN A 215 8.18 14.92 -5.87
CA ASN A 215 9.57 15.31 -5.70
C ASN A 215 9.94 15.38 -4.20
N PRO A 216 11.09 14.81 -3.81
CA PRO A 216 11.57 14.87 -2.43
C PRO A 216 11.94 16.30 -2.02
N LEU A 217 11.74 16.63 -0.75
CA LEU A 217 12.21 17.87 -0.13
C LEU A 217 13.67 17.69 0.32
N SER A 218 14.61 18.30 -0.40
CA SER A 218 16.04 18.15 -0.12
C SER A 218 16.45 18.82 1.19
N LEU A 219 17.18 18.12 2.06
CA LEU A 219 17.71 18.70 3.30
C LEU A 219 19.16 19.21 3.16
N THR A 220 19.59 19.53 1.94
CA THR A 220 20.96 19.99 1.64
C THR A 220 21.36 21.28 2.35
N ASN A 221 20.39 22.10 2.75
CA ASN A 221 20.64 23.39 3.41
C ASN A 221 20.97 23.23 4.90
N LEU A 222 20.68 22.07 5.49
CA LEU A 222 20.94 21.79 6.90
C LEU A 222 22.37 21.30 7.13
N LYS A 223 22.99 21.75 8.22
CA LYS A 223 24.32 21.25 8.60
C LYS A 223 24.22 19.80 9.05
N LYS A 224 25.29 19.02 8.85
CA LYS A 224 25.34 17.60 9.25
C LYS A 224 24.95 17.37 10.72
N ASP A 225 25.40 18.24 11.62
CA ASP A 225 25.08 18.15 13.05
C ASP A 225 23.58 18.36 13.33
N GLU A 226 22.93 19.26 12.58
CA GLU A 226 21.50 19.54 12.68
C GLU A 226 20.66 18.39 12.12
N ILE A 227 21.12 17.77 11.02
CA ILE A 227 20.51 16.55 10.46
C ILE A 227 20.60 15.41 11.48
N MET A 228 21.77 15.18 12.10
CA MET A 228 21.94 14.13 13.10
C MET A 228 21.08 14.36 14.35
N LYS A 229 20.98 15.61 14.80
CA LYS A 229 20.07 16.00 15.89
C LYS A 229 18.61 15.70 15.51
N THR A 230 18.20 16.10 14.32
CA THR A 230 16.87 15.85 13.77
C THR A 230 16.56 14.35 13.70
N LEU A 231 17.49 13.54 13.20
CA LEU A 231 17.33 12.10 13.09
C LEU A 231 17.09 11.44 14.45
N LYS A 232 17.82 11.88 15.49
CA LYS A 232 17.62 11.39 16.87
C LYS A 232 16.27 11.83 17.43
N GLU A 233 15.89 13.09 17.24
CA GLU A 233 14.61 13.62 17.72
C GLU A 233 13.41 12.96 17.03
N THR A 234 13.55 12.59 15.75
CA THR A 234 12.48 11.98 14.94
C THR A 234 12.52 10.44 14.94
N ALA A 235 13.59 9.83 15.47
CA ALA A 235 13.81 8.39 15.49
C ALA A 235 12.62 7.53 15.98
N PRO A 236 11.90 7.84 17.08
CA PRO A 236 10.80 6.98 17.52
C PRO A 236 9.60 6.99 16.58
N TYR A 237 9.40 8.06 15.81
CA TYR A 237 8.41 8.10 14.75
C TYR A 237 8.89 7.28 13.54
N LEU A 238 10.11 7.56 13.07
CA LEU A 238 10.73 6.92 11.91
C LEU A 238 10.86 5.41 12.09
N ALA A 239 11.28 4.94 13.27
CA ALA A 239 11.41 3.51 13.56
C ALA A 239 10.09 2.75 13.38
N ARG A 240 8.95 3.36 13.77
CA ARG A 240 7.64 2.74 13.63
C ARG A 240 7.15 2.75 12.19
N ILE A 241 7.26 3.89 11.49
CA ILE A 241 6.82 3.95 10.09
C ILE A 241 7.71 3.10 9.19
N TYR A 242 9.03 3.05 9.41
CA TYR A 242 9.91 2.17 8.63
C TYR A 242 9.71 0.69 8.90
N ALA A 243 9.31 0.29 10.12
CA ALA A 243 8.93 -1.10 10.38
C ALA A 243 7.73 -1.53 9.50
N ILE A 244 6.78 -0.62 9.26
CA ILE A 244 5.64 -0.83 8.38
C ILE A 244 6.08 -0.80 6.91
N LEU A 245 6.87 0.20 6.53
CA LEU A 245 7.30 0.37 5.14
C LEU A 245 8.21 -0.75 4.65
N LYS A 246 9.06 -1.32 5.52
CA LYS A 246 9.89 -2.49 5.22
C LYS A 246 9.08 -3.72 4.80
N GLN A 247 7.82 -3.83 5.26
CA GLN A 247 6.90 -4.91 4.88
C GLN A 247 6.00 -4.54 3.70
N SER A 248 5.99 -3.27 3.31
CA SER A 248 5.17 -2.75 2.22
C SER A 248 5.88 -2.85 0.87
N SER A 249 5.16 -2.56 -0.21
CA SER A 249 5.71 -2.46 -1.57
C SER A 249 6.42 -1.12 -1.85
N VAL A 250 6.54 -0.22 -0.87
CA VAL A 250 7.14 1.10 -1.06
C VAL A 250 8.66 0.97 -1.21
N SER A 251 9.20 1.37 -2.36
CA SER A 251 10.64 1.44 -2.61
C SER A 251 11.21 2.76 -2.10
N MET A 252 12.16 2.68 -1.16
CA MET A 252 12.94 3.81 -0.67
C MET A 252 14.43 3.47 -0.75
N ASN A 253 15.28 4.46 -0.93
CA ASN A 253 16.72 4.26 -1.02
C ASN A 253 17.31 3.80 0.31
N CYS A 254 16.83 4.35 1.43
CA CYS A 254 17.25 3.94 2.77
C CYS A 254 16.75 2.55 3.18
N LEU A 255 15.71 2.04 2.53
CA LEU A 255 15.17 0.68 2.73
C LEU A 255 15.73 -0.35 1.74
N SER A 256 16.47 0.11 0.72
CA SER A 256 17.18 -0.80 -0.18
C SER A 256 18.14 -1.68 0.62
N SER A 257 18.36 -2.93 0.18
CA SER A 257 19.31 -3.88 0.81
C SER A 257 20.78 -3.49 0.67
N SER A 258 21.07 -2.19 0.59
CA SER A 258 22.41 -1.64 0.68
C SER A 258 22.89 -1.70 2.12
N LEU A 259 24.18 -1.96 2.32
CA LEU A 259 24.79 -1.99 3.66
C LEU A 259 24.56 -0.66 4.40
N LYS A 260 24.59 0.47 3.68
CA LYS A 260 24.32 1.80 4.24
C LYS A 260 22.89 1.94 4.76
N GLY A 261 21.90 1.47 4.00
CA GLY A 261 20.49 1.45 4.41
C GLY A 261 20.27 0.62 5.68
N GLU A 262 20.88 -0.56 5.76
CA GLU A 262 20.80 -1.41 6.96
C GLU A 262 21.41 -0.74 8.20
N LEU A 263 22.60 -0.14 8.07
CA LEU A 263 23.24 0.60 9.17
C LEU A 263 22.43 1.81 9.63
N PHE A 264 21.83 2.55 8.69
CA PHE A 264 20.93 3.66 9.00
C PHE A 264 19.67 3.16 9.74
N MET A 265 19.07 2.07 9.26
CA MET A 265 17.91 1.46 9.89
C MET A 265 18.21 0.93 11.29
N ASP A 266 19.40 0.38 11.53
CA ASP A 266 19.87 -0.03 12.85
C ASP A 266 20.02 1.16 13.79
N PHE A 267 20.58 2.26 13.29
CA PHE A 267 20.69 3.51 14.03
C PHE A 267 19.30 4.03 14.46
N ILE A 268 18.35 4.15 13.52
CA ILE A 268 16.99 4.62 13.81
C ILE A 268 16.27 3.68 14.79
N ARG A 269 16.44 2.36 14.65
CA ARG A 269 15.86 1.39 15.59
C ARG A 269 16.44 1.55 16.99
N LYS A 270 17.76 1.74 17.12
CA LYS A 270 18.44 1.91 18.40
C LYS A 270 17.99 3.20 19.10
N GLU A 271 18.04 4.33 18.41
CA GLU A 271 17.64 5.62 18.97
C GLU A 271 16.14 5.68 19.26
N GLY A 272 15.31 5.04 18.43
CA GLY A 272 13.85 5.02 18.59
C GLY A 272 13.33 4.23 19.79
N ILE A 273 14.14 3.32 20.37
CA ILE A 273 13.78 2.57 21.59
C ILE A 273 13.87 3.45 22.83
N ASP A 274 14.87 4.34 22.90
CA ASP A 274 15.20 5.10 24.10
C ASP A 274 14.29 6.33 24.31
N THR A 275 13.67 6.84 23.25
CA THR A 275 12.86 8.05 23.27
C THR A 275 11.37 7.78 23.52
N LYS A 276 10.82 8.34 24.60
CA LYS A 276 9.42 8.08 25.03
C LYS A 276 8.35 8.90 24.30
N ASN A 277 8.71 9.94 23.55
CA ASN A 277 7.74 10.91 23.03
C ASN A 277 7.54 10.82 21.51
N PHE A 278 6.76 9.82 21.07
CA PHE A 278 6.35 9.68 19.67
C PHE A 278 5.68 10.96 19.11
N SER A 279 4.89 11.67 19.92
CA SER A 279 4.22 12.91 19.51
C SER A 279 5.18 14.06 19.23
N ASP A 280 6.24 14.19 20.02
CA ASP A 280 7.22 15.26 19.84
C ASP A 280 8.05 14.98 18.59
N ALA A 281 8.48 13.73 18.40
CA ALA A 281 9.16 13.28 17.19
C ALA A 281 8.34 13.53 15.92
N TYR A 282 7.04 13.24 15.97
CA TYR A 282 6.10 13.53 14.90
C TYR A 282 6.00 15.03 14.59
N LYS A 283 5.88 15.87 15.63
CA LYS A 283 5.80 17.33 15.46
C LYS A 283 7.12 17.91 14.94
N THR A 284 8.26 17.36 15.35
CA THR A 284 9.58 17.79 14.88
C THR A 284 9.74 17.63 13.37
N ILE A 285 9.39 16.46 12.81
CA ILE A 285 9.50 16.26 11.34
C ILE A 285 8.57 17.21 10.57
N HIS A 286 7.36 17.47 11.09
CA HIS A 286 6.41 18.40 10.47
C HIS A 286 6.89 19.85 10.54
N ARG A 287 7.48 20.26 11.67
CA ARG A 287 8.07 21.59 11.82
C ARG A 287 9.17 21.83 10.80
N ILE A 288 10.04 20.83 10.56
CA ILE A 288 11.12 20.94 9.57
C ILE A 288 10.57 21.15 8.17
N VAL A 289 9.50 20.43 7.80
CA VAL A 289 8.83 20.65 6.51
C VAL A 289 8.21 22.04 6.44
N ALA A 290 7.51 22.48 7.50
CA ALA A 290 6.86 23.78 7.55
C ALA A 290 7.82 24.98 7.50
N GLU A 291 9.05 24.80 8.01
CA GLU A 291 10.10 25.84 8.02
C GLU A 291 10.97 25.83 6.75
N HIS A 292 10.76 24.88 5.82
CA HIS A 292 11.57 24.74 4.61
C HIS A 292 11.13 25.71 3.50
N ASP A 293 12.09 26.27 2.76
CA ASP A 293 11.82 27.25 1.69
C ASP A 293 10.88 26.70 0.60
N ASP A 294 11.12 25.45 0.16
CA ASP A 294 10.30 24.75 -0.84
C ASP A 294 9.01 24.09 -0.29
N TYR A 295 8.55 24.49 0.91
CA TYR A 295 7.36 23.94 1.57
C TYR A 295 6.13 23.90 0.64
N GLU A 296 5.78 25.01 0.00
CA GLU A 296 4.56 25.10 -0.79
C GLU A 296 4.59 24.13 -1.98
N GLN A 297 5.72 24.06 -2.69
CA GLN A 297 5.89 23.14 -3.81
C GLN A 297 5.83 21.68 -3.35
N PHE A 298 6.36 21.37 -2.16
CA PHE A 298 6.31 20.02 -1.59
C PHE A 298 4.89 19.59 -1.23
N ILE A 299 4.12 20.46 -0.58
CA ILE A 299 2.74 20.15 -0.15
C ILE A 299 1.77 20.05 -1.31
N ASN A 300 1.93 20.88 -2.34
CA ASN A 300 1.06 20.90 -3.52
C ASN A 300 1.13 19.62 -4.38
N GLN A 301 1.98 18.65 -4.05
CA GLN A 301 2.05 17.35 -4.71
C GLN A 301 0.95 16.39 -4.25
N LEU A 302 0.38 16.65 -3.06
CA LEU A 302 -0.73 15.90 -2.49
C LEU A 302 -1.93 16.83 -2.34
N ASN A 303 -3.10 16.26 -2.56
CA ASN A 303 -4.36 16.97 -2.49
C ASN A 303 -5.13 16.54 -1.24
N ARG A 304 -5.60 17.53 -0.49
CA ARG A 304 -6.46 17.30 0.66
C ARG A 304 -7.83 16.86 0.17
N CYS A 305 -8.30 15.71 0.62
CA CYS A 305 -9.52 15.08 0.12
C CYS A 305 -10.44 14.66 1.27
N TYR A 306 -11.75 14.92 1.14
CA TYR A 306 -12.78 14.28 1.95
C TYR A 306 -13.11 12.90 1.36
N LEU A 307 -12.93 11.88 2.20
CA LEU A 307 -13.39 10.54 1.89
C LEU A 307 -14.89 10.41 2.19
N GLN A 308 -15.55 9.42 1.59
CA GLN A 308 -16.95 9.07 1.88
C GLN A 308 -17.22 8.80 3.37
N THR A 309 -16.18 8.44 4.12
CA THR A 309 -16.24 8.22 5.58
C THR A 309 -16.32 9.52 6.40
N GLY A 310 -16.19 10.70 5.76
CA GLY A 310 -16.09 12.01 6.40
C GLY A 310 -14.68 12.35 6.92
N LYS A 311 -13.70 11.45 6.76
CA LYS A 311 -12.30 11.71 7.11
C LYS A 311 -11.61 12.55 6.05
N ILE A 312 -10.63 13.33 6.47
CA ILE A 312 -9.71 14.04 5.57
C ILE A 312 -8.42 13.22 5.42
N SER A 313 -8.05 12.96 4.17
CA SER A 313 -6.79 12.31 3.80
C SER A 313 -6.04 13.12 2.74
N TRP A 314 -4.72 13.00 2.72
CA TRP A 314 -3.87 13.55 1.68
C TRP A 314 -3.62 12.50 0.60
N LEU A 315 -4.15 12.74 -0.60
CA LEU A 315 -4.12 11.78 -1.71
C LEU A 315 -3.35 12.34 -2.90
N CYS A 316 -2.68 11.46 -3.64
CA CYS A 316 -2.09 11.81 -4.92
C CYS A 316 -3.16 12.00 -6.00
N THR A 317 -2.73 12.54 -7.14
CA THR A 317 -3.60 12.76 -8.30
C THR A 317 -4.24 11.49 -8.84
N THR A 318 -3.61 10.32 -8.69
CA THR A 318 -4.19 9.06 -9.17
C THR A 318 -5.30 8.53 -8.26
N HIS A 319 -5.26 8.86 -6.97
CA HIS A 319 -6.24 8.38 -5.98
C HIS A 319 -7.37 9.36 -5.72
N GLN A 320 -7.20 10.65 -6.02
CA GLN A 320 -8.28 11.63 -5.87
C GLN A 320 -9.46 11.39 -6.83
N ASP A 321 -9.21 10.75 -7.98
CA ASP A 321 -10.21 10.55 -9.05
C ASP A 321 -11.18 9.39 -8.75
N ARG A 322 -11.03 8.71 -7.60
CA ARG A 322 -11.93 7.62 -7.18
C ARG A 322 -13.30 8.17 -6.81
N THR A 323 -14.34 7.36 -7.04
CA THR A 323 -15.73 7.78 -6.85
C THR A 323 -16.04 8.14 -5.39
N GLY A 324 -16.72 9.28 -5.19
CA GLY A 324 -17.14 9.77 -3.88
C GLY A 324 -16.01 10.38 -3.03
N ILE A 325 -14.90 10.76 -3.64
CA ILE A 325 -13.89 11.62 -3.02
C ILE A 325 -14.18 13.07 -3.42
N THR A 326 -14.16 13.97 -2.44
CA THR A 326 -14.33 15.42 -2.68
C THR A 326 -13.01 16.13 -2.41
N LEU A 327 -12.48 16.80 -3.43
CA LEU A 327 -11.27 17.61 -3.31
C LEU A 327 -11.55 18.85 -2.43
N LEU A 328 -10.69 19.09 -1.45
CA LEU A 328 -10.72 20.29 -0.63
C LEU A 328 -9.78 21.34 -1.23
N PRO A 329 -10.24 22.58 -1.47
CA PRO A 329 -9.37 23.64 -1.93
C PRO A 329 -8.21 23.86 -0.94
N PRO A 330 -7.00 24.18 -1.43
CA PRO A 330 -5.91 24.60 -0.56
C PRO A 330 -6.37 25.78 0.32
N GLY A 331 -6.07 25.72 1.62
CA GLY A 331 -6.50 26.71 2.62
C GLY A 331 -7.90 26.48 3.22
N THR A 332 -8.70 25.52 2.75
CA THR A 332 -9.95 25.16 3.44
C THR A 332 -9.67 24.23 4.62
N VAL A 333 -9.64 24.81 5.83
CA VAL A 333 -9.50 24.04 7.07
C VAL A 333 -10.81 23.28 7.31
N SER A 334 -10.72 21.94 7.40
CA SER A 334 -11.89 21.08 7.64
C SER A 334 -12.40 21.17 9.09
N MET A 335 -13.18 22.21 9.35
CA MET A 335 -14.51 22.29 9.98
C MET A 335 -15.05 21.28 11.02
N HIS A 336 -14.66 20.00 11.02
CA HIS A 336 -15.52 18.94 11.58
C HIS A 336 -14.98 18.19 12.81
N SER A 337 -13.80 18.54 13.35
CA SER A 337 -13.26 17.81 14.51
C SER A 337 -13.41 18.52 15.86
N SER A 338 -13.76 19.81 15.91
CA SER A 338 -14.00 20.50 17.19
C SER A 338 -14.83 21.78 17.10
N GLY A 339 -16.10 21.70 16.70
CA GLY A 339 -17.12 22.70 17.06
C GLY A 339 -16.89 24.17 16.67
N TYR A 340 -15.95 24.48 15.78
CA TYR A 340 -15.78 25.81 15.21
C TYR A 340 -16.39 25.82 13.81
N THR A 341 -17.47 26.58 13.66
CA THR A 341 -18.04 26.96 12.37
C THR A 341 -17.00 27.78 11.61
N VAL A 342 -16.51 27.28 10.47
CA VAL A 342 -15.93 28.09 9.39
C VAL A 342 -16.97 29.12 9.07
N LEU A 343 -16.51 30.34 9.24
CA LEU A 343 -17.17 31.49 8.75
C LEU A 343 -16.68 31.62 7.30
N TYR A 344 -17.57 31.49 6.32
CA TYR A 344 -17.28 31.98 4.97
C TYR A 344 -16.94 33.47 5.03
N ASP A 345 -16.38 34.06 3.97
CA ASP A 345 -16.12 35.51 3.95
C ASP A 345 -17.38 36.31 4.29
N GLU A 346 -18.55 35.83 3.86
CA GLU A 346 -19.86 36.38 4.22
C GLU A 346 -20.15 36.28 5.72
N ASP A 347 -19.75 35.19 6.37
CA ASP A 347 -19.94 34.99 7.81
C ASP A 347 -18.91 35.77 8.65
N ILE A 348 -17.71 36.03 8.11
CA ILE A 348 -16.72 36.94 8.73
C ILE A 348 -17.29 38.35 8.69
N MET A 349 -17.79 38.79 7.53
CA MET A 349 -18.48 40.08 7.38
C MET A 349 -19.70 40.17 8.29
N LEU A 350 -20.50 39.11 8.39
CA LEU A 350 -21.66 39.05 9.27
C LEU A 350 -21.24 39.09 10.75
N SER A 351 -20.19 38.37 11.12
CA SER A 351 -19.61 38.38 12.48
C SER A 351 -19.14 39.79 12.86
N ASP A 352 -18.45 40.48 11.96
CA ASP A 352 -17.97 41.84 12.20
C ASP A 352 -19.11 42.87 12.22
N PHE A 353 -20.12 42.68 11.37
CA PHE A 353 -21.35 43.49 11.41
C PHE A 353 -22.12 43.30 12.73
N LEU A 354 -22.23 42.05 13.21
CA LEU A 354 -22.86 41.74 14.50
C LEU A 354 -22.06 42.34 15.66
N LYS A 355 -20.73 42.25 15.65
CA LYS A 355 -19.87 42.89 16.67
C LYS A 355 -19.99 44.42 16.67
N ALA A 356 -20.26 45.04 15.53
CA ALA A 356 -20.48 46.49 15.43
C ALA A 356 -21.89 46.92 15.91
N SER A 357 -22.86 46.00 15.94
CA SER A 357 -24.23 46.28 16.39
C SER A 357 -24.34 46.40 17.91
N LYS A 358 -24.87 47.54 18.37
CA LYS A 358 -25.12 47.79 19.81
C LYS A 358 -26.16 46.83 20.41
N ASP A 359 -27.10 46.36 19.60
CA ASP A 359 -28.18 45.49 20.07
C ASP A 359 -27.69 44.05 20.26
N TYR A 360 -26.81 43.58 19.36
CA TYR A 360 -26.16 42.28 19.51
C TYR A 360 -25.24 42.23 20.75
N LEU A 361 -24.49 43.31 21.02
CA LEU A 361 -23.66 43.41 22.22
C LEU A 361 -24.49 43.32 23.50
N LYS A 362 -25.63 44.03 23.58
CA LYS A 362 -26.55 43.93 24.73
C LYS A 362 -27.08 42.52 24.90
N TRP A 363 -27.51 41.88 23.82
CA TRP A 363 -28.05 40.52 23.87
C TRP A 363 -26.97 39.51 24.31
N LYS A 364 -25.75 39.61 23.76
CA LYS A 364 -24.63 38.75 24.12
C LYS A 364 -24.24 38.88 25.59
N ASP A 365 -24.25 40.10 26.13
CA ASP A 365 -23.97 40.34 27.56
C ASP A 365 -25.08 39.75 28.45
N GLU A 366 -26.35 39.88 28.07
CA GLU A 366 -27.46 39.25 28.80
C GLU A 366 -27.38 37.72 28.77
N ASP A 367 -27.09 37.15 27.62
CA ASP A 367 -27.01 35.69 27.44
C ASP A 367 -25.80 35.10 28.18
N PHE A 368 -24.67 35.81 28.16
CA PHE A 368 -23.50 35.47 28.99
C PHE A 368 -23.82 35.55 30.48
N LEU A 369 -24.58 36.56 30.93
CA LEU A 369 -25.03 36.67 32.32
C LEU A 369 -26.01 35.54 32.70
N LEU A 370 -26.91 35.13 31.81
CA LEU A 370 -27.80 33.99 31.98
C LEU A 370 -27.03 32.67 32.09
N ALA A 371 -26.09 32.40 31.19
CA ALA A 371 -25.22 31.24 31.25
C ALA A 371 -24.37 31.21 32.55
N ARG A 372 -23.89 32.37 33.00
CA ARG A 372 -23.15 32.51 34.26
C ARG A 372 -24.04 32.28 35.50
N ARG A 373 -25.32 32.68 35.46
CA ARG A 373 -26.30 32.38 36.52
C ARG A 373 -26.63 30.89 36.57
N GLN A 374 -26.83 30.26 35.42
CA GLN A 374 -27.13 28.82 35.35
C GLN A 374 -25.95 27.95 35.82
N SER A 375 -24.72 28.31 35.46
CA SER A 375 -23.52 27.60 35.92
C SER A 375 -23.29 27.73 37.43
N LYS A 376 -23.49 28.93 38.00
CA LYS A 376 -23.50 29.12 39.47
C LYS A 376 -24.57 28.29 40.16
N ALA A 377 -25.79 28.24 39.62
CA ALA A 377 -26.87 27.44 40.19
C ALA A 377 -26.55 25.93 40.19
N ARG A 378 -25.86 25.43 39.15
CA ARG A 378 -25.41 24.03 39.08
C ARG A 378 -24.32 23.70 40.11
N LEU A 379 -23.38 24.61 40.35
CA LEU A 379 -22.35 24.43 41.39
C LEU A 379 -22.97 24.39 42.79
N VAL A 380 -23.91 25.28 43.08
CA VAL A 380 -24.61 25.30 44.38
C VAL A 380 -25.40 24.00 44.61
N LYS A 381 -26.09 23.48 43.59
CA LYS A 381 -26.79 22.19 43.67
C LYS A 381 -25.85 21.00 43.89
N ARG A 382 -24.65 21.06 43.32
CA ARG A 382 -23.62 20.01 43.50
C ARG A 382 -23.06 20.02 44.91
N ASP A 383 -22.82 21.20 45.47
CA ASP A 383 -22.31 21.36 46.84
C ASP A 383 -23.36 20.98 47.90
N SER A 384 -24.65 21.25 47.65
CA SER A 384 -25.73 20.79 48.54
C SER A 384 -25.88 19.27 48.50
N ALA A 385 -25.85 18.66 47.31
CA ALA A 385 -25.91 17.20 47.15
C ALA A 385 -24.71 16.49 47.82
N LEU A 386 -23.51 17.06 47.72
CA LEU A 386 -22.31 16.55 48.41
C LEU A 386 -22.42 16.63 49.94
N LYS A 387 -23.08 17.67 50.48
CA LYS A 387 -23.31 17.80 51.93
C LYS A 387 -24.37 16.83 52.43
N GLU A 388 -25.42 16.56 51.66
CA GLU A 388 -26.44 15.56 52.00
C GLU A 388 -25.87 14.14 51.96
N ALA A 389 -25.13 13.79 50.90
CA ALA A 389 -24.48 12.47 50.78
C ALA A 389 -23.49 12.18 51.94
N LYS A 390 -22.84 13.23 52.47
CA LYS A 390 -21.90 13.10 53.60
C LYS A 390 -22.60 13.00 54.97
N LYS A 391 -23.88 13.38 55.05
CA LYS A 391 -24.70 13.28 56.26
C LYS A 391 -25.37 11.90 56.40
N GLU A 392 -25.53 11.20 55.28
CA GLU A 392 -26.18 9.88 55.22
C GLU A 392 -25.18 8.71 55.40
N SER A 393 -23.88 8.95 55.31
CA SER A 393 -22.83 7.91 55.39
C SER A 393 -22.17 7.75 56.78
N LEU A 394 -22.80 8.20 57.87
CA LEU A 394 -22.31 7.91 59.23
C LEU A 394 -23.05 6.69 59.80
N PRO A 395 -22.42 5.49 59.81
CA PRO A 395 -23.03 4.33 60.46
C PRO A 395 -23.06 4.56 61.98
N LYS A 396 -24.21 4.28 62.60
CA LYS A 396 -24.34 4.12 64.05
C LYS A 396 -23.39 2.99 64.48
N VAL A 397 -22.32 3.36 65.16
CA VAL A 397 -21.40 2.42 65.80
C VAL A 397 -22.09 1.85 67.02
N GLU A 398 -22.49 0.58 66.96
CA GLU A 398 -22.87 -0.22 68.13
C GLU A 398 -21.63 -0.47 69.01
N GLU A 399 -21.75 -0.11 70.28
CA GLU A 399 -20.77 -0.39 71.33
C GLU A 399 -20.59 -1.90 71.50
N ARG A 400 -19.43 -2.44 71.10
CA ARG A 400 -18.97 -3.75 71.57
C ARG A 400 -17.92 -3.59 72.67
N LYS A 401 -18.22 -4.26 73.79
CA LYS A 401 -17.42 -4.33 75.02
C LYS A 401 -16.04 -4.92 74.80
N LYS A 402 -15.10 -4.38 75.57
CA LYS A 402 -13.67 -4.71 75.65
C LYS A 402 -13.42 -6.07 76.32
N GLU A 403 -12.38 -6.76 75.86
CA GLU A 403 -11.48 -7.55 76.72
C GLU A 403 -10.02 -7.16 76.42
N PRO A 404 -9.11 -7.22 77.41
CA PRO A 404 -7.73 -6.77 77.27
C PRO A 404 -6.76 -7.95 77.06
N GLU A 405 -5.66 -7.75 76.34
CA GLU A 405 -4.32 -8.05 76.85
C GLU A 405 -3.16 -7.73 75.86
N LYS A 406 -2.09 -7.21 76.49
CA LYS A 406 -0.64 -7.39 76.22
C LYS A 406 0.06 -6.63 75.08
N ASN A 407 0.71 -5.54 75.52
CA ASN A 407 2.16 -5.26 75.41
C ASN A 407 2.95 -5.94 74.28
N TYR A 408 3.61 -5.14 73.44
CA TYR A 408 5.08 -5.03 73.43
C TYR A 408 5.51 -3.65 72.94
N ALA A 409 6.55 -3.12 73.58
CA ALA A 409 7.20 -1.87 73.29
C ALA A 409 8.17 -2.01 72.11
N GLU A 410 8.30 -0.97 71.28
CA GLU A 410 9.59 -0.31 71.05
C GLU A 410 9.45 0.97 70.19
N LYS A 411 10.16 1.99 70.63
CA LYS A 411 10.49 3.27 69.96
C LYS A 411 11.83 3.04 69.20
N PRO A 412 12.28 3.87 68.23
CA PRO A 412 12.35 5.32 68.41
C PRO A 412 12.19 6.26 67.19
N LYS A 413 11.75 7.46 67.56
CA LYS A 413 11.99 8.81 67.04
C LYS A 413 12.95 8.97 65.85
N GLU A 414 12.49 9.70 64.83
CA GLU A 414 13.32 10.65 64.10
C GLU A 414 12.60 12.00 63.94
N LYS A 415 13.40 13.06 63.91
CA LYS A 415 13.08 14.46 64.19
C LYS A 415 13.11 15.28 62.90
N GLN A 416 12.30 16.36 62.91
CA GLN A 416 12.48 17.67 62.25
C GLN A 416 12.13 17.83 60.75
N PRO A 417 11.88 19.08 60.28
CA PRO A 417 11.17 20.17 60.96
C PRO A 417 10.13 20.89 60.09
N GLU A 418 9.27 21.62 60.79
CA GLU A 418 8.43 22.71 60.29
C GLU A 418 9.29 23.80 59.62
N ASN A 419 8.76 24.39 58.54
CA ASN A 419 9.07 25.78 58.23
C ASN A 419 7.78 26.53 57.87
N LYS A 420 7.49 27.55 58.67
CA LYS A 420 6.38 28.50 58.54
C LYS A 420 6.94 29.86 58.13
N SER A 421 6.04 30.71 57.63
CA SER A 421 6.15 32.17 57.42
C SER A 421 6.76 32.65 56.11
N GLN A 422 6.37 33.79 55.54
CA GLN A 422 5.15 34.63 55.53
C GLN A 422 5.54 35.85 54.65
N ASN A 423 4.52 36.61 54.19
CA ASN A 423 4.55 37.97 53.60
C ASN A 423 4.77 38.07 52.08
N ARG A 424 3.78 38.56 51.30
CA ARG A 424 3.32 39.98 51.12
C ARG A 424 4.48 40.86 50.65
N SER A 425 4.41 41.64 49.55
CA SER A 425 3.31 42.45 49.03
C SER A 425 3.58 42.92 47.58
N SER A 426 2.50 43.27 46.89
CA SER A 426 2.32 43.82 45.53
C SER A 426 2.84 45.28 45.36
N PRO A 427 2.38 46.08 44.38
CA PRO A 427 2.75 46.14 42.95
C PRO A 427 3.23 47.56 42.52
N GLN A 428 3.83 47.72 41.34
CA GLN A 428 3.96 49.05 40.72
C GLN A 428 3.44 49.08 39.28
N LYS A 429 2.42 49.93 39.10
CA LYS A 429 1.92 50.48 37.84
C LYS A 429 2.89 51.55 37.35
N THR A 430 3.06 51.67 36.04
CA THR A 430 3.04 52.96 35.33
C THR A 430 2.59 52.72 33.89
N ALA A 431 1.78 53.64 33.39
CA ALA A 431 1.07 53.60 32.11
C ALA A 431 1.69 54.67 31.16
N PRO A 432 0.99 55.22 30.14
CA PRO A 432 1.25 54.96 28.72
C PRO A 432 1.58 56.24 27.90
N ALA A 433 1.80 56.09 26.59
CA ALA A 433 1.21 56.89 25.48
C ALA A 433 2.18 57.24 24.31
N SER A 434 1.71 56.95 23.09
CA SER A 434 1.80 57.76 21.84
C SER A 434 1.20 56.86 20.74
N ARG A 435 0.08 57.12 20.04
CA ARG A 435 -0.45 58.26 19.26
C ARG A 435 0.47 58.73 18.14
N ILE A 436 0.25 58.21 16.93
CA ILE A 436 0.46 58.89 15.65
C ILE A 436 -0.74 58.60 14.73
N ASN A 437 -1.25 59.68 14.11
CA ASN A 437 -2.34 59.80 13.13
C ASN A 437 -1.80 59.77 11.68
N GLY A 438 -2.69 59.51 10.72
CA GLY A 438 -2.55 59.85 9.28
C GLY A 438 -2.77 58.61 8.40
N ASN A 439 -3.94 58.31 7.81
CA ASN A 439 -4.85 59.01 6.87
C ASN A 439 -4.45 58.86 5.38
N GLU A 440 -5.48 58.85 4.52
CA GLU A 440 -5.52 58.78 3.04
C GLU A 440 -5.71 57.37 2.43
N GLN A 441 -6.93 57.00 2.05
CA GLN A 441 -7.64 57.30 0.80
C GLN A 441 -6.95 56.70 -0.44
N ASN A 442 -7.55 55.65 -1.02
CA ASN A 442 -7.83 55.64 -2.45
C ASN A 442 -8.94 54.66 -2.83
N GLN A 443 -9.91 55.22 -3.54
CA GLN A 443 -11.00 54.55 -4.24
C GLN A 443 -10.47 54.05 -5.59
N THR A 444 -10.76 52.81 -5.95
CA THR A 444 -10.90 52.43 -7.37
C THR A 444 -11.96 51.35 -7.52
N SER A 445 -13.05 51.76 -8.15
CA SER A 445 -14.14 50.98 -8.70
C SER A 445 -13.72 50.26 -9.99
N VAL A 446 -13.94 48.95 -10.15
CA VAL A 446 -14.27 48.33 -11.45
C VAL A 446 -15.13 47.07 -11.27
N GLN A 447 -16.39 47.20 -11.67
CA GLN A 447 -17.31 46.30 -12.37
C GLN A 447 -17.17 44.76 -12.28
N ARG A 448 -18.23 44.15 -11.72
CA ARG A 448 -18.73 42.78 -12.04
C ARG A 448 -19.40 42.75 -13.42
N PRO A 449 -19.34 41.62 -14.14
CA PRO A 449 -20.44 41.17 -15.00
C PRO A 449 -21.21 40.01 -14.36
N ALA A 450 -22.52 40.04 -14.56
CA ALA A 450 -23.50 39.02 -14.19
C ALA A 450 -23.47 37.79 -15.13
N PRO A 451 -24.10 36.67 -14.75
CA PRO A 451 -23.98 35.39 -15.45
C PRO A 451 -24.99 35.25 -16.60
N ALA A 452 -24.56 34.65 -17.71
CA ALA A 452 -25.45 34.20 -18.77
C ALA A 452 -25.80 32.72 -18.58
N SER A 453 -27.04 32.48 -18.18
CA SER A 453 -27.74 31.21 -18.32
C SER A 453 -28.07 30.96 -19.80
N THR A 454 -27.65 29.83 -20.37
CA THR A 454 -28.45 29.22 -21.45
C THR A 454 -28.38 27.70 -21.43
N VAL A 455 -29.58 27.14 -21.31
CA VAL A 455 -30.03 25.79 -21.60
C VAL A 455 -29.35 25.18 -22.82
N ASN A 456 -28.89 23.93 -22.72
CA ASN A 456 -29.18 22.98 -23.79
C ASN A 456 -29.44 21.56 -23.27
N ARG A 457 -30.54 21.04 -23.77
CA ARG A 457 -31.20 19.76 -23.51
C ARG A 457 -31.03 18.94 -24.79
N ASN A 458 -31.10 17.61 -24.67
CA ASN A 458 -31.03 16.55 -25.69
C ASN A 458 -29.73 15.74 -25.54
N GLY A 459 -29.73 14.42 -25.38
CA GLY A 459 -30.80 13.44 -25.49
C GLY A 459 -30.19 12.14 -26.01
N LEU A 460 -30.56 11.02 -25.37
CA LEU A 460 -30.56 9.64 -25.86
C LEU A 460 -29.30 9.11 -26.59
N LYS A 461 -28.75 7.99 -26.10
CA LYS A 461 -29.12 6.65 -26.60
C LYS A 461 -28.45 5.54 -25.78
N GLN A 462 -29.30 4.65 -25.28
CA GLN A 462 -28.97 3.28 -24.90
C GLN A 462 -28.49 2.50 -26.14
N ALA A 463 -27.50 1.63 -25.95
CA ALA A 463 -27.29 0.46 -26.79
C ALA A 463 -26.68 -0.67 -25.94
N ASP A 464 -27.55 -1.57 -25.50
CA ASP A 464 -27.21 -2.96 -25.21
C ASP A 464 -26.76 -3.63 -26.52
N VAL A 465 -25.55 -4.21 -26.56
CA VAL A 465 -25.30 -5.38 -27.42
C VAL A 465 -24.32 -6.33 -26.74
N LYS A 466 -24.73 -7.60 -26.83
CA LYS A 466 -24.17 -8.85 -26.31
C LYS A 466 -22.75 -9.14 -26.77
N GLY A 467 -22.12 -10.03 -26.00
CA GLY A 467 -20.74 -10.43 -26.14
C GLY A 467 -20.41 -11.33 -27.34
N SER A 468 -19.11 -11.54 -27.50
CA SER A 468 -18.50 -12.72 -28.08
C SER A 468 -16.99 -12.64 -27.86
N ASN A 469 -16.44 -13.67 -27.26
CA ASN A 469 -15.03 -14.07 -27.27
C ASN A 469 -15.06 -15.59 -27.57
N PRO A 470 -13.97 -16.24 -28.02
CA PRO A 470 -12.67 -15.70 -28.44
C PRO A 470 -12.21 -16.25 -29.81
N SER A 471 -11.24 -15.58 -30.44
CA SER A 471 -10.50 -16.12 -31.59
C SER A 471 -9.03 -16.23 -31.23
N VAL A 472 -8.56 -17.48 -31.19
CA VAL A 472 -7.17 -17.90 -31.05
C VAL A 472 -6.42 -17.49 -32.32
N VAL A 473 -5.38 -16.66 -32.18
CA VAL A 473 -4.45 -16.35 -33.27
C VAL A 473 -3.22 -17.25 -33.11
N VAL A 474 -3.05 -18.15 -34.08
CA VAL A 474 -1.84 -18.93 -34.32
C VAL A 474 -0.88 -18.03 -35.10
N ASN A 475 0.31 -17.77 -34.54
CA ASN A 475 1.40 -17.07 -35.22
C ASN A 475 2.39 -18.12 -35.75
N GLU A 476 2.38 -18.34 -37.05
CA GLU A 476 3.49 -18.97 -37.80
C GLU A 476 4.47 -17.87 -38.20
N ASN A 477 5.72 -17.95 -37.72
CA ASN A 477 6.83 -17.18 -38.25
C ASN A 477 7.78 -18.12 -38.99
N CYS A 478 7.77 -18.04 -40.31
CA CYS A 478 8.88 -18.40 -41.18
C CYS A 478 9.77 -17.16 -41.38
N ARG A 479 11.02 -17.24 -40.95
CA ARG A 479 12.19 -16.77 -41.68
C ARG A 479 13.45 -17.43 -41.15
#